data_AF-A0A5A7S5S2-F1
#
_entry.id   AF-A0A5A7S5S2-F1
#
_cell.length_a   1.000
_cell.length_b   1.000
_cell.length_c   1.000
_cell.angle_alpha   90.00
_cell.angle_beta   90.00
_cell.angle_gamma   90.00
#
_symmetry.space_group_name_H-M   'P 1'
#
loop_
_entity.id
_entity.type
_entity.pdbx_description
1 polymer ?
#
loop_
_entity_poly.entity_id
_entity_poly.type
_entity_poly.pdbx_seq_one_letter_code
_entity_poly.pdbx_strand_id
1 'polypeptide(L)'
;MPKPKKGARFGGSASHQKAIFANLATALFEHGRITTTESKAKALRPYAEKLVTHAKAGTLAHRREVLKVIRNKDVVHALFAEIGPSFADRDGGYTRIIKTVPRKGDNAPMAIIELVREKTASNEATRATRAAASKKATAAAAADDQNVVAAVEADATEAEVANADAVAEGVTDESSAAAATELPAGAHAPLEDGSQPEGFPIKGNADSKLYHVPDSRFYNSTVAEIWFATADDAEAAGYLLPPSQRES
;
A
#
# COMPACT_ATOMS: atom_id res chain seq x y z
N MET A 1 10.67 27.87 3.91
CA MET A 1 10.06 27.38 2.64
C MET A 1 11.07 26.54 1.84
N PRO A 2 10.65 25.57 1.02
CA PRO A 2 11.53 24.85 0.11
C PRO A 2 12.03 25.77 -1.02
N LYS A 3 13.09 25.34 -1.72
CA LYS A 3 13.64 26.08 -2.87
C LYS A 3 12.51 26.37 -3.88
N PRO A 4 12.29 27.63 -4.27
CA PRO A 4 11.22 27.96 -5.20
C PRO A 4 11.47 27.28 -6.56
N LYS A 5 10.41 26.76 -7.17
CA LYS A 5 10.45 26.20 -8.53
C LYS A 5 10.99 27.26 -9.50
N LYS A 6 11.89 26.87 -10.41
CA LYS A 6 12.29 27.66 -11.58
C LYS A 6 11.25 27.47 -12.68
N GLY A 7 10.81 28.56 -13.32
CA GLY A 7 9.78 28.55 -14.36
C GLY A 7 8.33 28.61 -13.84
N ALA A 8 7.38 28.24 -14.69
CA ALA A 8 5.94 28.38 -14.42
C ALA A 8 5.50 27.63 -13.15
N ARG A 9 4.63 28.28 -12.37
CA ARG A 9 4.07 27.76 -11.11
C ARG A 9 2.98 26.72 -11.41
N PHE A 10 2.74 25.81 -10.47
CA PHE A 10 1.62 24.86 -10.60
C PHE A 10 0.29 25.60 -10.41
N GLY A 11 -0.70 25.35 -11.27
CA GLY A 11 -1.99 26.05 -11.22
C GLY A 11 -1.95 27.51 -11.71
N GLY A 12 -0.88 27.92 -12.40
CA GLY A 12 -0.78 29.24 -13.04
C GLY A 12 -0.28 30.37 -12.15
N SER A 13 -0.58 30.35 -10.85
CA SER A 13 -0.19 31.42 -9.91
C SER A 13 0.49 30.90 -8.64
N ALA A 14 1.19 31.78 -7.93
CA ALA A 14 1.87 31.43 -6.67
C ALA A 14 0.88 31.12 -5.54
N SER A 15 -0.26 31.81 -5.48
CA SER A 15 -1.32 31.54 -4.49
C SER A 15 -1.96 30.17 -4.74
N HIS A 16 -2.27 29.84 -5.99
CA HIS A 16 -2.86 28.55 -6.34
C HIS A 16 -1.89 27.40 -6.07
N GLN A 17 -0.60 27.57 -6.40
CA GLN A 17 0.42 26.56 -6.06
C GLN A 17 0.48 26.27 -4.55
N LYS A 18 0.39 27.30 -3.70
CA LYS A 18 0.37 27.12 -2.24
C LYS A 18 -0.84 26.31 -1.79
N ALA A 19 -2.02 26.60 -2.33
CA ALA A 19 -3.25 25.86 -2.04
C ALA A 19 -3.16 24.39 -2.49
N ILE A 20 -2.65 24.13 -3.70
CA ILE A 20 -2.44 22.77 -4.22
C ILE A 20 -1.55 21.96 -3.28
N PHE A 21 -0.43 22.54 -2.81
CA PHE A 21 0.47 21.82 -1.91
C PHE A 21 -0.07 21.64 -0.50
N ALA A 22 -0.82 22.60 0.03
CA ALA A 22 -1.51 22.43 1.30
C ALA A 22 -2.53 21.28 1.23
N ASN A 23 -3.33 21.21 0.17
CA ASN A 23 -4.31 20.15 -0.03
C ASN A 23 -3.64 18.79 -0.24
N LEU A 24 -2.60 18.72 -1.07
CA LEU A 24 -1.86 17.46 -1.28
C LEU A 24 -1.15 16.97 -0.02
N ALA A 25 -0.57 17.87 0.79
CA ALA A 25 0.03 17.49 2.07
C ALA A 25 -1.03 17.00 3.06
N THR A 26 -2.20 17.65 3.10
CA THR A 26 -3.33 17.23 3.93
C THR A 26 -3.76 15.81 3.56
N ALA A 27 -4.03 15.55 2.28
CA ALA A 27 -4.40 14.22 1.79
C ALA A 27 -3.31 13.16 2.01
N LEU A 28 -2.03 13.53 1.88
CA LEU A 28 -0.92 12.61 2.14
C LEU A 28 -0.87 12.19 3.61
N PHE A 29 -1.10 13.09 4.54
CA PHE A 29 -1.07 12.76 5.98
C PHE A 29 -2.35 12.06 6.44
N GLU A 30 -3.49 12.35 5.80
CA GLU A 30 -4.76 11.70 6.09
C GLU A 30 -4.78 10.24 5.61
N HIS A 31 -4.31 9.95 4.40
CA HIS A 31 -4.37 8.61 3.82
C HIS A 31 -3.04 7.84 3.87
N GLY A 32 -1.92 8.53 4.10
CA GLY A 32 -0.57 7.95 4.09
C GLY A 32 0.00 7.65 2.70
N ARG A 33 -0.84 7.56 1.66
CA ARG A 33 -0.48 7.30 0.26
C ARG A 33 -1.41 8.03 -0.69
N ILE A 34 -0.87 8.73 -1.68
CA ILE A 34 -1.65 9.41 -2.73
C ILE A 34 -1.04 9.23 -4.12
N THR A 35 -1.89 9.20 -5.14
CA THR A 35 -1.49 9.11 -6.55
C THR A 35 -1.61 10.49 -7.21
N THR A 36 -0.54 11.00 -7.80
CA THR A 36 -0.51 12.32 -8.44
C THR A 36 0.45 12.35 -9.63
N THR A 37 0.65 13.50 -10.27
CA THR A 37 1.64 13.63 -11.34
C THR A 37 3.06 13.63 -10.75
N GLU A 38 4.02 13.04 -11.46
CA GLU A 38 5.41 12.93 -11.01
C GLU A 38 6.01 14.29 -10.63
N SER A 39 5.69 15.33 -11.41
CA SER A 39 6.15 16.70 -11.17
C SER A 39 5.59 17.30 -9.88
N LYS A 40 4.32 17.01 -9.52
CA LYS A 40 3.71 17.45 -8.25
C LYS A 40 4.29 16.67 -7.09
N ALA A 41 4.44 15.34 -7.21
CA ALA A 41 5.03 14.49 -6.18
C ALA A 41 6.45 14.96 -5.82
N LYS A 42 7.31 15.16 -6.82
CA LYS A 42 8.69 15.66 -6.61
C LYS A 42 8.74 17.01 -5.90
N ALA A 43 7.82 17.92 -6.25
CA ALA A 43 7.74 19.23 -5.62
C ALA A 43 7.12 19.20 -4.21
N LEU A 44 6.25 18.22 -3.93
CA LEU A 44 5.62 18.03 -2.62
C LEU A 44 6.61 17.48 -1.58
N ARG A 45 7.58 16.64 -1.97
CA ARG A 45 8.57 16.04 -1.05
C ARG A 45 9.22 17.04 -0.07
N PRO A 46 9.93 18.10 -0.51
CA PRO A 46 10.59 19.01 0.42
C PRO A 46 9.60 19.88 1.22
N TYR A 47 8.32 19.87 0.85
CA TYR A 47 7.26 20.54 1.58
C TYR A 47 6.71 19.65 2.70
N ALA A 48 6.32 18.41 2.36
CA ALA A 48 5.84 17.42 3.31
C ALA A 48 6.92 17.03 4.34
N GLU A 49 8.16 16.84 3.90
CA GLU A 49 9.26 16.48 4.82
C GLU A 49 9.49 17.54 5.90
N LYS A 50 9.36 18.83 5.58
CA LYS A 50 9.48 19.90 6.57
C LYS A 50 8.35 19.88 7.59
N LEU A 51 7.12 19.57 7.16
CA LEU A 51 5.98 19.44 8.07
C LEU A 51 6.17 18.26 9.02
N VAL A 52 6.69 17.12 8.52
CA VAL A 52 7.04 15.98 9.37
C VAL A 52 8.18 16.32 10.33
N THR A 53 9.19 17.08 9.91
CA THR A 53 10.26 17.56 10.82
C THR A 53 9.70 18.43 11.95
N HIS A 54 8.77 19.34 11.65
CA HIS A 54 8.07 20.12 12.67
C HIS A 54 7.26 19.24 13.63
N ALA A 55 6.63 18.19 13.10
CA ALA A 55 5.88 17.21 13.89
C ALA A 55 6.78 16.41 14.84
N LYS A 56 7.94 15.94 14.35
CA LYS A 56 8.97 15.24 15.13
C LYS A 56 9.46 16.08 16.31
N ALA A 57 9.60 17.39 16.14
CA ALA A 57 10.01 18.30 17.22
C ALA A 57 8.91 18.56 18.28
N GLY A 58 7.63 18.42 17.93
CA GLY A 58 6.52 18.35 18.91
C GLY A 58 6.12 19.66 19.63
N THR A 59 6.82 20.78 19.45
CA THR A 59 6.59 22.01 20.23
C THR A 59 5.29 22.76 19.85
N LEU A 60 4.78 23.58 20.77
CA LEU A 60 3.64 24.48 20.53
C LEU A 60 3.88 25.44 19.35
N ALA A 61 5.11 25.96 19.23
CA ALA A 61 5.50 26.84 18.15
C ALA A 61 5.37 26.14 16.79
N HIS A 62 5.85 24.90 16.69
CA HIS A 62 5.75 24.11 15.47
C HIS A 62 4.31 23.74 15.11
N ARG A 63 3.45 23.41 16.09
CA ARG A 63 2.02 23.22 15.83
C ARG A 63 1.37 24.47 15.22
N ARG A 64 1.69 25.66 15.73
CA ARG A 64 1.22 26.93 15.17
C ARG A 64 1.76 27.20 13.77
N GLU A 65 3.00 26.81 13.48
CA GLU A 65 3.59 26.92 12.13
C GLU A 65 2.88 26.00 11.13
N VAL A 66 2.61 24.75 11.51
CA VAL A 66 1.88 23.79 10.67
C VAL A 66 0.45 24.26 10.40
N LEU A 67 -0.23 24.83 11.41
CA LEU A 67 -1.59 25.37 11.25
C LEU A 67 -1.71 26.55 10.28
N LYS A 68 -0.61 27.28 10.00
CA LYS A 68 -0.60 28.31 8.94
C LYS A 68 -0.75 27.69 7.54
N VAL A 69 -0.46 26.40 7.41
CA VAL A 69 -0.42 25.66 6.15
C VAL A 69 -1.61 24.71 6.05
N ILE A 70 -1.71 23.75 6.99
CA ILE A 70 -2.77 22.76 7.05
C ILE A 70 -3.86 23.31 7.96
N ARG A 71 -5.05 23.52 7.38
CA ARG A 71 -6.21 24.08 8.10
C ARG A 71 -7.01 23.03 8.87
N ASN A 72 -6.96 21.77 8.44
CA ASN A 72 -7.67 20.68 9.10
C ASN A 72 -6.97 20.30 10.42
N LYS A 73 -7.68 20.43 11.54
CA LYS A 73 -7.15 20.18 12.89
C LYS A 73 -6.94 18.68 13.15
N ASP A 74 -7.76 17.82 12.55
CA ASP A 74 -7.69 16.37 12.77
C ASP A 74 -6.41 15.81 12.14
N VAL A 75 -6.09 16.27 10.92
CA VAL A 75 -4.84 15.92 10.24
C VAL A 75 -3.63 16.44 10.99
N VAL A 76 -3.71 17.65 11.56
CA VAL A 76 -2.63 18.18 12.41
C VAL A 76 -2.48 17.37 13.69
N HIS A 77 -3.58 16.90 14.28
CA HIS A 77 -3.53 16.01 15.44
C HIS A 77 -2.84 14.69 15.09
N ALA A 78 -3.29 13.99 14.05
CA ALA A 78 -2.67 12.74 13.58
C ALA A 78 -1.18 12.93 13.23
N LEU A 79 -0.83 14.05 12.60
CA LEU A 79 0.55 14.38 12.25
C LEU A 79 1.46 14.45 13.48
N PHE A 80 1.02 15.06 14.59
CA PHE A 80 1.83 15.21 15.80
C PHE A 80 1.70 14.04 16.79
N ALA A 81 0.56 13.34 16.80
CA ALA A 81 0.29 12.24 17.73
C ALA A 81 0.85 10.90 17.21
N GLU A 82 0.78 10.66 15.90
CA GLU A 82 1.11 9.36 15.31
C GLU A 82 2.33 9.46 14.38
N ILE A 83 2.25 10.33 13.36
CA ILE A 83 3.24 10.37 12.29
C ILE A 83 4.59 10.89 12.81
N GLY A 84 4.61 12.00 13.54
CA GLY A 84 5.84 12.59 14.09
C GLY A 84 6.65 11.60 14.95
N PRO A 85 6.04 10.99 15.98
CA PRO A 85 6.69 9.97 16.80
C PRO A 85 7.15 8.74 16.01
N SER A 86 6.38 8.29 15.01
CA SER A 86 6.77 7.15 14.17
C SER A 86 8.09 7.37 13.40
N PHE A 87 8.47 8.63 13.19
CA PHE A 87 9.68 9.04 12.50
C PHE A 87 10.79 9.57 13.41
N ALA A 88 10.68 9.38 14.73
CA ALA A 88 11.67 9.86 15.69
C ALA A 88 13.09 9.35 15.37
N ASP A 89 13.23 8.07 15.03
CA ASP A 89 14.52 7.42 14.73
C ASP A 89 14.98 7.58 13.28
N ARG A 90 14.34 8.47 12.50
CA ARG A 90 14.67 8.71 11.09
C ARG A 90 15.08 10.17 10.88
N ASP A 91 16.27 10.37 10.36
CA ASP A 91 16.81 11.71 10.05
C ASP A 91 16.59 12.06 8.58
N GLY A 92 15.30 12.22 8.22
CA GLY A 92 14.87 12.63 6.89
C GLY A 92 14.49 11.48 5.95
N GLY A 93 13.99 11.85 4.77
CA GLY A 93 13.47 10.87 3.81
C GLY A 93 12.21 10.15 4.31
N TYR A 94 11.26 10.90 4.86
CA TYR A 94 9.98 10.38 5.36
C TYR A 94 9.01 9.95 4.26
N THR A 95 9.25 10.40 3.02
CA THR A 95 8.40 10.12 1.87
C THR A 95 9.15 9.33 0.80
N ARG A 96 8.44 8.42 0.12
CA ARG A 96 8.92 7.65 -1.04
C ARG A 96 8.05 8.00 -2.26
N ILE A 97 8.67 8.07 -3.43
CA ILE A 97 7.97 8.23 -4.71
C ILE A 97 8.16 6.96 -5.53
N ILE A 98 7.06 6.38 -5.99
CA ILE A 98 7.03 5.23 -6.89
C ILE A 98 6.39 5.70 -8.20
N LYS A 99 7.07 5.48 -9.33
CA LYS A 99 6.52 5.82 -10.65
C LYS A 99 5.44 4.81 -11.03
N THR A 100 4.39 5.28 -11.68
CA THR A 100 3.31 4.43 -12.18
C THR A 100 3.11 4.65 -13.67
N VAL A 101 2.19 3.88 -14.26
CA VAL A 101 1.81 4.01 -15.67
C VAL A 101 1.34 5.45 -15.96
N PRO A 102 1.73 6.05 -17.10
CA PRO A 102 1.22 7.35 -17.52
C PRO A 102 -0.30 7.40 -17.61
N ARG A 103 -0.87 8.58 -17.39
CA ARG A 103 -2.32 8.77 -17.43
C ARG A 103 -2.85 8.67 -18.86
N LYS A 104 -3.94 7.90 -19.05
CA LYS A 104 -4.66 7.85 -20.32
C LYS A 104 -5.32 9.20 -20.62
N GLY A 105 -5.07 9.75 -21.80
CA GLY A 105 -5.65 11.02 -22.28
C GLY A 105 -4.59 12.08 -22.55
N ASP A 106 -3.85 12.49 -21.53
CA ASP A 106 -2.80 13.52 -21.63
C ASP A 106 -1.36 12.96 -21.56
N ASN A 107 -1.23 11.64 -21.40
CA ASN A 107 0.04 10.93 -21.23
C ASN A 107 0.91 11.53 -20.10
N ALA A 108 0.29 12.13 -19.08
CA ALA A 108 1.03 12.74 -17.99
C ALA A 108 1.75 11.65 -17.17
N PRO A 109 3.04 11.81 -16.85
CA PRO A 109 3.76 10.86 -16.01
C PRO A 109 3.18 10.89 -14.59
N MET A 110 2.71 9.74 -14.13
CA MET A 110 2.07 9.56 -12.83
C MET A 110 3.05 8.95 -11.82
N ALA A 111 2.83 9.26 -10.55
CA ALA A 111 3.58 8.68 -9.45
C ALA A 111 2.73 8.61 -8.18
N ILE A 112 2.98 7.58 -7.39
CA ILE A 112 2.48 7.45 -6.02
C ILE A 112 3.51 8.08 -5.09
N ILE A 113 3.06 8.96 -4.19
CA ILE A 113 3.86 9.44 -3.06
C ILE A 113 3.26 8.92 -1.76
N GLU A 114 4.10 8.33 -0.93
CA GLU A 114 3.69 7.67 0.31
C GLU A 114 4.64 7.95 1.47
N LEU A 115 4.14 7.81 2.70
CA LEU A 115 4.95 7.81 3.92
C LEU A 115 5.68 6.47 4.08
N VAL A 116 6.95 6.52 4.46
CA VAL A 116 7.75 5.32 4.70
C VAL A 116 7.34 4.70 6.05
N ARG A 117 6.82 3.47 6.06
CA ARG A 117 6.42 2.78 7.32
C ARG A 117 7.51 1.88 7.90
N GLU A 118 8.55 1.60 7.12
CA GLU A 118 9.66 0.73 7.53
C GLU A 118 10.57 1.46 8.54
N LYS A 119 10.91 0.79 9.65
CA LYS A 119 11.87 1.32 10.63
C LYS A 119 13.29 1.43 10.04
N THR A 120 14.11 2.32 10.60
CA THR A 120 15.45 2.62 10.06
C THR A 120 16.45 1.49 10.31
N ALA A 121 16.41 0.82 11.46
CA ALA A 121 17.34 -0.27 11.81
C ALA A 121 17.31 -1.44 10.80
N SER A 122 16.12 -1.84 10.35
CA SER A 122 15.96 -2.87 9.32
C SER A 122 16.47 -2.42 7.95
N ASN A 123 16.44 -1.11 7.67
CA ASN A 123 16.89 -0.53 6.41
C ASN A 123 18.42 -0.43 6.32
N GLU A 124 19.12 -0.10 7.40
CA GLU A 124 20.59 -0.04 7.41
C GLU A 124 21.21 -1.42 7.27
N ALA A 125 20.68 -2.43 7.99
CA ALA A 125 21.12 -3.82 7.84
C ALA A 125 20.91 -4.33 6.41
N THR A 126 19.74 -4.08 5.82
CA THR A 126 19.43 -4.47 4.43
C THR A 126 20.27 -3.70 3.40
N ARG A 127 20.59 -2.43 3.67
CA ARG A 127 21.48 -1.63 2.82
C ARG A 127 22.92 -2.14 2.89
N ALA A 128 23.41 -2.46 4.08
CA ALA A 128 24.76 -2.99 4.28
C ALA A 128 24.95 -4.33 3.58
N THR A 129 23.97 -5.24 3.67
CA THR A 129 24.02 -6.54 2.95
C THR A 129 23.96 -6.35 1.44
N ARG A 130 23.08 -5.47 0.93
CA ARG A 130 23.02 -5.16 -0.52
C ARG A 130 24.29 -4.49 -1.03
N ALA A 131 24.89 -3.58 -0.27
CA ALA A 131 26.15 -2.92 -0.62
C ALA A 131 27.35 -3.88 -0.60
N ALA A 132 27.35 -4.84 0.35
CA ALA A 132 28.34 -5.91 0.38
C ALA A 132 28.17 -6.87 -0.81
N ALA A 133 26.92 -7.23 -1.16
CA ALA A 133 26.62 -8.06 -2.32
C ALA A 133 27.01 -7.37 -3.65
N SER A 134 26.74 -6.07 -3.81
CA SER A 134 27.14 -5.33 -5.02
C SER A 134 28.65 -5.18 -5.15
N LYS A 135 29.38 -4.98 -4.03
CA LYS A 135 30.86 -4.98 -4.01
C LYS A 135 31.44 -6.35 -4.34
N LYS A 136 30.83 -7.43 -3.84
CA LYS A 136 31.24 -8.81 -4.16
C LYS A 136 31.00 -9.14 -5.64
N ALA A 137 29.89 -8.69 -6.21
CA ALA A 137 29.59 -8.87 -7.63
C ALA A 137 30.53 -8.06 -8.55
N THR A 138 30.90 -6.83 -8.17
CA THR A 138 31.90 -6.05 -8.91
C THR A 138 33.32 -6.60 -8.77
N ALA A 139 33.69 -7.14 -7.61
CA ALA A 139 34.97 -7.82 -7.42
C ALA A 139 35.08 -9.14 -8.20
N ALA A 140 33.97 -9.90 -8.33
CA ALA A 140 33.93 -11.11 -9.15
C ALA A 140 34.02 -10.78 -10.65
N ALA A 141 33.35 -9.72 -11.13
CA ALA A 141 33.46 -9.26 -12.51
C ALA A 141 34.86 -8.71 -12.85
N ALA A 142 35.57 -8.11 -11.89
CA ALA A 142 36.94 -7.63 -12.08
C ALA A 142 38.00 -8.75 -12.01
N ALA A 143 37.68 -9.89 -11.41
CA ALA A 143 38.56 -11.07 -11.37
C ALA A 143 38.49 -11.91 -12.66
N ASP A 144 37.39 -11.82 -13.42
CA ASP A 144 37.21 -12.53 -14.68
C ASP A 144 37.95 -11.86 -15.85
N ASP A 145 38.14 -10.53 -15.79
CA ASP A 145 38.84 -9.75 -16.84
C ASP A 145 40.38 -9.90 -16.80
N GLN A 146 40.94 -10.50 -15.75
CA GLN A 146 42.39 -10.76 -15.63
C GLN A 146 42.82 -12.13 -16.15
N ASN A 147 41.88 -12.99 -16.57
CA ASN A 147 42.20 -14.32 -17.08
C ASN A 147 42.02 -14.48 -18.60
N VAL A 148 41.84 -13.38 -19.35
CA VAL A 148 41.62 -13.41 -20.81
C VAL A 148 42.86 -13.03 -21.64
N VAL A 149 43.99 -12.69 -21.02
CA VAL A 149 45.25 -12.37 -21.76
C VAL A 149 46.31 -13.48 -21.77
N ALA A 150 45.95 -14.74 -21.51
CA ALA A 150 46.92 -15.86 -21.58
C ALA A 150 46.40 -17.19 -22.16
N ALA A 151 45.28 -17.22 -22.87
CA ALA A 151 44.83 -18.42 -23.59
C ALA A 151 43.90 -18.07 -24.76
N VAL A 152 44.45 -17.48 -25.82
CA VAL A 152 43.80 -17.43 -27.13
C VAL A 152 44.75 -18.05 -28.15
N GLU A 153 44.82 -19.37 -28.14
CA GLU A 153 45.24 -20.24 -29.25
C GLU A 153 44.56 -21.59 -29.01
N ALA A 154 44.03 -22.19 -30.08
CA ALA A 154 43.36 -23.49 -30.17
C ALA A 154 41.85 -23.57 -29.82
N ASP A 155 41.09 -23.38 -30.90
CA ASP A 155 40.20 -24.40 -31.48
C ASP A 155 38.71 -24.38 -31.11
N ALA A 156 37.93 -24.03 -32.13
CA ALA A 156 36.48 -24.17 -32.20
C ALA A 156 36.16 -25.42 -33.02
N THR A 157 35.53 -26.43 -32.40
CA THR A 157 34.76 -27.46 -33.13
C THR A 157 33.57 -27.94 -32.30
N GLU A 158 32.45 -28.12 -33.00
CA GLU A 158 31.15 -28.61 -32.55
C GLU A 158 31.20 -30.09 -32.11
N ALA A 159 30.38 -30.47 -31.12
CA ALA A 159 29.69 -31.77 -31.07
C ALA A 159 28.63 -31.83 -29.94
N GLU A 160 27.38 -31.75 -30.38
CA GLU A 160 26.20 -32.58 -30.07
C GLU A 160 26.04 -33.45 -28.79
N VAL A 161 24.76 -33.45 -28.36
CA VAL A 161 23.90 -34.49 -27.72
C VAL A 161 24.18 -35.02 -26.30
N ALA A 162 23.20 -34.86 -25.40
CA ALA A 162 22.24 -35.93 -25.09
C ALA A 162 21.18 -35.52 -24.05
N ASN A 163 19.93 -35.86 -24.37
CA ASN A 163 18.71 -35.81 -23.56
C ASN A 163 18.77 -36.68 -22.29
N ALA A 164 18.06 -36.24 -21.26
CA ALA A 164 17.03 -36.99 -20.51
C ALA A 164 16.68 -36.21 -19.23
N ASP A 165 15.51 -36.26 -18.61
CA ASP A 165 14.14 -36.61 -18.93
C ASP A 165 13.37 -36.23 -17.64
N ALA A 166 12.06 -36.10 -17.76
CA ALA A 166 11.07 -36.36 -16.73
C ALA A 166 10.71 -35.29 -15.66
N VAL A 167 9.49 -34.73 -15.87
CA VAL A 167 8.28 -34.94 -15.04
C VAL A 167 8.06 -34.07 -13.78
N ALA A 168 7.08 -33.19 -13.94
CA ALA A 168 5.84 -32.98 -13.16
C ALA A 168 5.83 -32.42 -11.73
N GLU A 169 4.87 -31.51 -11.58
CA GLU A 169 3.94 -31.23 -10.48
C GLU A 169 4.40 -31.33 -9.02
N GLY A 170 4.06 -30.27 -8.29
CA GLY A 170 4.07 -30.27 -6.83
C GLY A 170 3.85 -28.87 -6.24
N VAL A 171 2.69 -28.26 -6.52
CA VAL A 171 2.18 -27.19 -5.66
C VAL A 171 1.65 -27.87 -4.40
N THR A 172 2.43 -27.82 -3.33
CA THR A 172 1.97 -28.14 -1.98
C THR A 172 1.84 -26.85 -1.19
N ASP A 173 0.57 -26.48 -1.03
CA ASP A 173 0.07 -25.64 0.05
C ASP A 173 0.15 -26.43 1.38
N GLU A 174 0.51 -25.72 2.46
CA GLU A 174 -0.06 -25.84 3.81
C GLU A 174 0.88 -25.21 4.86
N SER A 175 0.36 -24.17 5.53
CA SER A 175 0.25 -24.08 7.00
C SER A 175 -0.12 -22.63 7.36
N SER A 176 -1.42 -22.33 7.53
CA SER A 176 -2.21 -22.48 8.77
C SER A 176 -1.80 -21.50 9.88
N ALA A 177 -2.71 -20.56 10.19
CA ALA A 177 -3.42 -20.49 11.48
C ALA A 177 -3.87 -19.05 11.80
N ALA A 178 -5.17 -18.77 11.73
CA ALA A 178 -5.76 -17.61 12.40
C ALA A 178 -7.22 -17.86 12.82
N ALA A 179 -7.38 -18.11 14.12
CA ALA A 179 -8.47 -17.68 14.99
C ALA A 179 -9.92 -18.01 14.60
N ALA A 180 -10.41 -19.14 15.12
CA ALA A 180 -11.83 -19.35 15.40
C ALA A 180 -12.35 -18.25 16.33
N THR A 181 -13.09 -17.30 15.77
CA THR A 181 -13.92 -16.35 16.52
C THR A 181 -15.29 -17.00 16.64
N GLU A 182 -15.80 -17.12 17.86
CA GLU A 182 -17.10 -17.75 18.17
C GLU A 182 -18.19 -17.20 17.25
N LEU A 183 -18.63 -18.02 16.29
CA LEU A 183 -19.74 -17.69 15.41
C LEU A 183 -21.03 -17.69 16.25
N PRO A 184 -21.92 -16.70 16.07
CA PRO A 184 -23.19 -16.66 16.78
C PRO A 184 -24.04 -17.89 16.46
N ALA A 185 -24.90 -18.30 17.40
CA ALA A 185 -25.79 -19.44 17.23
C ALA A 185 -26.60 -19.30 15.93
N GLY A 186 -26.57 -20.33 15.07
CA GLY A 186 -27.26 -20.29 13.77
C GLY A 186 -26.45 -19.68 12.61
N ALA A 187 -25.17 -19.35 12.81
CA ALA A 187 -24.27 -18.87 11.75
C ALA A 187 -23.25 -19.95 11.32
N HIS A 188 -22.95 -19.98 10.03
CA HIS A 188 -21.94 -20.85 9.42
C HIS A 188 -20.96 -20.02 8.59
N ALA A 189 -19.66 -20.33 8.70
CA ALA A 189 -18.65 -19.75 7.82
C ALA A 189 -18.85 -20.23 6.37
N PRO A 190 -18.37 -19.52 5.34
CA PRO A 190 -18.37 -20.04 3.98
C PRO A 190 -17.62 -21.38 3.91
N LEU A 191 -18.08 -22.29 3.05
CA LEU A 191 -17.29 -23.48 2.71
C LEU A 191 -15.98 -23.05 2.05
N GLU A 192 -14.96 -23.89 2.05
CA GLU A 192 -13.66 -23.58 1.42
C GLU A 192 -13.78 -23.25 -0.08
N ASP A 193 -14.84 -23.75 -0.72
CA ASP A 193 -15.21 -23.49 -2.12
C ASP A 193 -16.05 -22.19 -2.30
N GLY A 194 -16.33 -21.45 -1.23
CA GLY A 194 -17.19 -20.25 -1.25
C GLY A 194 -18.68 -20.54 -1.49
N SER A 195 -19.04 -21.82 -1.64
CA SER A 195 -20.38 -22.32 -1.88
C SER A 195 -21.29 -22.23 -0.64
N GLN A 196 -22.60 -22.24 -0.89
CA GLN A 196 -23.65 -22.18 0.15
C GLN A 196 -23.67 -23.47 1.00
N PRO A 197 -23.55 -23.39 2.34
CA PRO A 197 -23.76 -24.53 3.23
C PRO A 197 -25.22 -25.02 3.22
N GLU A 198 -25.43 -26.34 3.29
CA GLU A 198 -26.77 -26.94 3.37
C GLU A 198 -27.50 -26.47 4.65
N GLY A 199 -28.72 -25.95 4.49
CA GLY A 199 -29.54 -25.47 5.61
C GLY A 199 -29.32 -24.00 6.02
N PHE A 200 -28.43 -23.27 5.33
CA PHE A 200 -28.18 -21.84 5.59
C PHE A 200 -28.57 -20.98 4.38
N PRO A 201 -29.87 -20.66 4.20
CA PRO A 201 -30.37 -19.93 3.04
C PRO A 201 -30.00 -18.43 3.01
N ILE A 202 -29.52 -17.85 4.11
CA ILE A 202 -29.39 -16.38 4.21
C ILE A 202 -27.93 -15.96 4.10
N LYS A 203 -27.67 -15.00 3.21
CA LYS A 203 -26.33 -14.45 2.94
C LYS A 203 -26.07 -13.21 3.78
N GLY A 204 -25.10 -13.26 4.68
CA GLY A 204 -24.61 -12.13 5.45
C GLY A 204 -23.31 -11.55 4.89
N ASN A 205 -23.22 -10.23 4.85
CA ASN A 205 -21.99 -9.50 4.52
C ASN A 205 -21.42 -8.85 5.79
N ALA A 206 -20.23 -9.27 6.21
CA ALA A 206 -19.66 -8.88 7.51
C ALA A 206 -19.26 -7.41 7.54
N ASP A 207 -18.81 -6.87 6.40
CA ASP A 207 -18.41 -5.47 6.23
C ASP A 207 -19.58 -4.48 6.41
N SER A 208 -20.72 -4.76 5.80
CA SER A 208 -21.89 -3.87 5.79
C SER A 208 -22.91 -4.18 6.89
N LYS A 209 -22.77 -5.31 7.58
CA LYS A 209 -23.77 -5.83 8.54
C LYS A 209 -25.17 -5.93 7.94
N LEU A 210 -25.25 -6.27 6.66
CA LEU A 210 -26.50 -6.52 5.95
C LEU A 210 -26.66 -8.01 5.66
N TYR A 211 -27.89 -8.51 5.77
CA TYR A 211 -28.24 -9.85 5.32
C TYR A 211 -29.19 -9.83 4.12
N HIS A 212 -29.15 -10.89 3.31
CA HIS A 212 -29.95 -11.03 2.10
C HIS A 212 -30.70 -12.36 2.13
N VAL A 213 -32.02 -12.28 2.00
CA VAL A 213 -32.94 -13.42 1.91
C VAL A 213 -32.99 -13.91 0.45
N PRO A 214 -33.18 -15.22 0.18
CA PRO A 214 -33.27 -15.80 -1.17
C PRO A 214 -34.20 -15.08 -2.15
N ASP A 215 -35.33 -14.56 -1.65
CA ASP A 215 -36.33 -13.87 -2.49
C ASP A 215 -35.95 -12.42 -2.84
N SER A 216 -34.82 -11.92 -2.33
CA SER A 216 -34.40 -10.55 -2.60
C SER A 216 -33.71 -10.39 -3.96
N ARG A 217 -33.93 -9.25 -4.62
CA ARG A 217 -33.34 -8.95 -5.95
C ARG A 217 -31.81 -9.09 -5.98
N PHE A 218 -31.15 -8.87 -4.85
CA PHE A 218 -29.70 -8.82 -4.73
C PHE A 218 -29.09 -10.14 -4.24
N TYR A 219 -29.91 -11.12 -3.88
CA TYR A 219 -29.43 -12.38 -3.31
C TYR A 219 -28.40 -13.10 -4.19
N ASN A 220 -28.67 -13.19 -5.50
CA ASN A 220 -27.77 -13.86 -6.44
C ASN A 220 -26.47 -13.10 -6.72
N SER A 221 -26.49 -11.77 -6.61
CA SER A 221 -25.31 -10.92 -6.83
C SER A 221 -24.43 -10.76 -5.60
N THR A 222 -24.95 -11.02 -4.40
CA THR A 222 -24.21 -10.84 -3.16
C THR A 222 -23.31 -12.05 -2.89
N VAL A 223 -22.03 -11.77 -2.62
CA VAL A 223 -21.07 -12.72 -2.07
C VAL A 223 -21.24 -12.74 -0.55
N ALA A 224 -21.52 -13.92 0.01
CA ALA A 224 -21.71 -14.09 1.44
C ALA A 224 -20.36 -14.31 2.13
N GLU A 225 -20.15 -13.61 3.24
CA GLU A 225 -19.01 -13.82 4.12
C GLU A 225 -19.41 -14.63 5.36
N ILE A 226 -20.70 -14.63 5.71
CA ILE A 226 -21.31 -15.44 6.76
C ILE A 226 -22.66 -15.94 6.24
N TRP A 227 -23.02 -17.17 6.55
CA TRP A 227 -24.31 -17.77 6.21
C TRP A 227 -25.16 -17.96 7.46
N PHE A 228 -26.47 -17.67 7.37
CA PHE A 228 -27.41 -17.82 8.48
C PHE A 228 -28.54 -18.82 8.13
N ALA A 229 -29.00 -19.56 9.15
CA ALA A 229 -30.10 -20.50 9.01
C ALA A 229 -31.44 -19.78 8.88
N THR A 230 -31.69 -18.76 9.72
CA THR A 230 -32.91 -17.96 9.69
C THR A 230 -32.63 -16.46 9.74
N ALA A 231 -33.62 -15.63 9.38
CA ALA A 231 -33.48 -14.17 9.39
C ALA A 231 -33.32 -13.66 10.83
N ASP A 232 -34.00 -14.29 11.77
CA ASP A 232 -33.92 -14.00 13.19
C ASP A 232 -32.49 -14.24 13.73
N ASP A 233 -31.80 -15.28 13.25
CA ASP A 233 -30.40 -15.54 13.63
C ASP A 233 -29.46 -14.44 13.10
N ALA A 234 -29.72 -13.94 11.89
CA ALA A 234 -28.96 -12.85 11.31
C ALA A 234 -29.17 -11.55 12.11
N GLU A 235 -30.41 -11.24 12.50
CA GLU A 235 -30.73 -10.08 13.34
C GLU A 235 -30.15 -10.21 14.76
N ALA A 236 -30.21 -11.40 15.36
CA ALA A 236 -29.56 -11.71 16.64
C ALA A 236 -28.04 -11.53 16.59
N ALA A 237 -27.43 -11.82 15.43
CA ALA A 237 -26.01 -11.56 15.15
C ALA A 237 -25.70 -10.09 14.80
N GLY A 238 -26.71 -9.20 14.81
CA GLY A 238 -26.58 -7.76 14.55
C GLY A 238 -26.55 -7.38 13.07
N TYR A 239 -27.03 -8.25 12.17
CA TYR A 239 -27.20 -7.94 10.76
C TYR A 239 -28.61 -7.38 10.50
N LEU A 240 -28.71 -6.41 9.61
CA LEU A 240 -29.98 -5.74 9.30
C LEU A 240 -30.40 -5.99 7.84
N LEU A 241 -31.71 -5.87 7.57
CA LEU A 241 -32.20 -5.83 6.19
C LEU A 241 -31.59 -4.63 5.43
N PRO A 242 -31.37 -4.75 4.10
CA PRO A 242 -31.01 -3.63 3.26
C PRO A 242 -32.09 -2.54 3.31
N PRO A 243 -31.75 -1.25 3.23
CA PRO A 243 -32.72 -0.14 3.31
C PRO A 243 -33.89 -0.25 2.33
N SER A 244 -33.69 -0.91 1.18
CA SER A 244 -34.74 -1.14 0.18
C SER A 244 -35.79 -2.17 0.57
N GLN A 245 -35.55 -2.95 1.62
CA GLN A 245 -36.40 -4.05 2.09
C GLN A 245 -36.92 -3.80 3.51
N ARG A 246 -36.53 -2.69 4.15
CA ARG A 246 -37.13 -2.28 5.41
C ARG A 246 -38.51 -1.72 5.09
N GLU A 247 -39.55 -2.29 5.69
CA GLU A 247 -40.87 -1.68 5.66
C GLU A 247 -40.77 -0.28 6.30
N SER A 248 -41.29 0.73 5.60
CA SER A 248 -41.20 2.15 5.94
C SER A 248 -42.10 2.54 7.10
#